data_AF-A0A7C4WI22-F1
#
_entry.id   AF-A0A7C4WI22-F1
#
_cell.length_a   1.000
_cell.length_b   1.000
_cell.length_c   1.000
_cell.angle_alpha   90.00
_cell.angle_beta   90.00
_cell.angle_gamma   90.00
#
_symmetry.space_group_name_H-M   'P 1'
#
loop_
_entity.id
_entity.type
_entity.pdbx_description
1 polymer ?
#
loop_
_entity_poly.entity_id
_entity_poly.type
_entity_poly.pdbx_seq_one_letter_code
_entity_poly.pdbx_strand_id
1 'polypeptide(L)'
;MSALSECCKDCNYWLPLDVLPMIGECRNIKSRNFGKVAFQDDVPCECFVERCFSGTEFYWCKDCQTTVYYEDLKMHKGHKVFIETSTLPIEDIVEYTFAGD
;
A
#
# COMPACT_ATOMS: atom_id res chain seq x y z
N MET A 1 14.96 -14.44 -18.28
CA MET A 1 13.81 -14.52 -17.37
C MET A 1 14.33 -14.20 -15.98
N SER A 2 14.27 -12.93 -15.57
CA SER A 2 14.76 -12.54 -14.25
C SER A 2 13.66 -12.90 -13.24
N ALA A 3 13.91 -13.91 -12.40
CA ALA A 3 13.09 -14.12 -11.22
C ALA A 3 13.26 -12.87 -10.35
N LEU A 4 12.21 -12.05 -10.24
CA LEU A 4 12.17 -11.01 -9.23
C LEU A 4 12.31 -11.72 -7.88
N SER A 5 13.36 -11.38 -7.13
CA SER A 5 13.55 -11.93 -5.80
C SER A 5 12.41 -11.41 -4.92
N GLU A 6 11.46 -12.27 -4.57
CA GLU A 6 10.38 -11.92 -3.66
C GLU A 6 10.99 -11.46 -2.32
N CYS A 7 10.55 -10.30 -1.83
CA CYS A 7 11.02 -9.77 -0.56
C CYS A 7 9.86 -9.26 0.30
N CYS A 8 10.13 -9.06 1.60
CA CYS A 8 9.09 -8.69 2.56
C CYS A 8 8.28 -7.45 2.15
N LYS A 9 8.90 -6.46 1.50
CA LYS A 9 8.19 -5.24 1.03
C LYS A 9 7.14 -5.50 -0.04
N ASP A 10 7.29 -6.60 -0.76
CA ASP A 10 6.38 -7.06 -1.79
C ASP A 10 5.25 -7.90 -1.18
N CYS A 11 5.17 -8.03 0.15
CA CYS A 11 4.08 -8.73 0.82
C CYS A 11 2.92 -7.77 1.11
N ASN A 12 1.68 -8.20 0.86
CA ASN A 12 0.48 -7.41 1.13
C ASN A 12 0.38 -6.99 2.61
N TYR A 13 0.92 -7.80 3.52
CA TYR A 13 0.89 -7.57 4.96
C TYR A 13 2.09 -6.82 5.52
N TRP A 14 2.94 -6.26 4.65
CA TRP A 14 4.09 -5.46 5.05
C TRP A 14 3.69 -4.02 5.32
N LEU A 15 3.91 -3.53 6.53
CA LEU A 15 3.72 -2.13 6.87
C LEU A 15 5.08 -1.47 7.14
N PRO A 16 5.60 -0.58 6.28
CA PRO A 16 6.83 0.14 6.57
C PRO A 16 6.68 1.03 7.82
N LEU A 17 7.75 1.23 8.57
CA LEU A 17 7.79 2.18 9.68
C LEU A 17 7.98 3.61 9.15
N ASP A 18 7.21 4.56 9.70
CA ASP A 18 7.20 5.97 9.24
C ASP A 18 8.58 6.63 9.25
N VAL A 19 9.38 6.33 10.26
CA VAL A 19 10.70 6.94 10.46
C VAL A 19 11.81 6.27 9.63
N LEU A 20 11.62 5.01 9.24
CA LEU A 20 12.62 4.17 8.60
C LEU A 20 11.93 3.23 7.60
N PRO A 21 11.62 3.70 6.37
CA PRO A 21 10.82 2.94 5.40
C PRO A 21 11.50 1.66 4.89
N MET A 22 12.80 1.50 5.14
CA MET A 22 13.57 0.28 4.88
C MET A 22 13.28 -0.86 5.86
N ILE A 23 12.57 -0.57 6.96
CA ILE A 23 12.14 -1.51 8.00
C ILE A 23 10.61 -1.49 8.02
N GLY A 24 10.01 -2.65 8.18
CA GLY A 24 8.56 -2.76 8.32
C GLY A 24 8.14 -3.87 9.25
N GLU A 25 6.89 -3.80 9.68
CA GLU A 25 6.25 -4.77 10.56
C GLU A 25 5.36 -5.71 9.74
N CYS A 26 5.39 -7.00 10.09
CA CYS A 26 4.43 -7.95 9.53
C CYS A 26 3.07 -7.84 10.25
N ARG A 27 2.02 -7.52 9.49
CA ARG A 27 0.63 -7.40 9.99
C ARG A 27 -0.21 -8.67 9.76
N ASN A 28 0.38 -9.76 9.29
CA ASN A 28 -0.37 -10.99 9.05
C ASN A 28 -0.55 -11.79 10.36
N ILE A 29 -1.76 -11.75 10.94
CA ILE A 29 -2.10 -12.47 12.19
C ILE A 29 -1.91 -14.00 12.11
N LYS A 30 -1.87 -14.58 10.90
CA LYS A 30 -1.64 -16.01 10.68
C LYS A 30 -0.16 -16.37 10.60
N SER A 31 0.71 -15.37 10.44
CA SER A 31 2.16 -15.55 10.37
C SER A 31 2.78 -15.65 11.75
N ARG A 32 3.82 -16.48 11.88
CA ARG A 32 4.70 -16.52 13.08
C ARG A 32 5.51 -15.23 13.27
N ASN A 33 5.47 -14.33 12.30
CA ASN A 33 6.14 -13.05 12.31
C ASN A 33 5.20 -11.87 12.60
N PHE A 34 3.92 -12.12 12.93
CA PHE A 34 2.99 -11.05 13.32
C PHE A 34 3.60 -10.14 14.41
N GLY A 35 3.61 -8.83 14.17
CA GLY A 35 4.16 -7.82 15.07
C GLY A 35 5.69 -7.74 15.11
N LYS A 36 6.41 -8.58 14.34
CA LYS A 36 7.87 -8.50 14.22
C LYS A 36 8.28 -7.55 13.11
N VAL A 37 9.41 -6.90 13.33
CA VAL A 37 10.08 -6.07 12.33
C VAL A 37 11.03 -6.91 11.49
N ALA A 38 11.15 -6.57 10.22
CA ALA A 38 12.15 -7.10 9.30
C ALA A 38 12.64 -5.98 8.37
N PHE A 39 13.65 -6.25 7.55
CA PHE A 39 14.05 -5.36 6.47
C PHE A 39 13.18 -5.60 5.22
N GLN A 40 13.01 -4.54 4.43
CA GLN A 40 12.22 -4.58 3.20
C GLN A 40 12.68 -5.65 2.21
N ASP A 41 13.99 -5.93 2.17
CA ASP A 41 14.64 -6.86 1.24
C ASP A 41 14.87 -8.25 1.86
N ASP A 42 14.35 -8.50 3.07
CA ASP A 42 14.42 -9.82 3.70
C ASP A 42 13.57 -10.84 2.94
N VAL A 43 14.05 -12.09 2.94
CA VAL A 43 13.33 -13.23 2.36
C VAL A 43 11.97 -13.38 3.06
N PRO A 44 10.87 -13.44 2.30
CA PRO A 44 9.54 -13.49 2.89
C PRO A 44 9.25 -14.85 3.52
N CYS A 45 8.37 -14.87 4.52
CA CYS A 45 7.98 -16.11 5.20
C CYS A 45 7.01 -16.98 4.38
N GLU A 46 6.70 -18.18 4.88
CA GLU A 46 5.76 -19.11 4.26
C GLU A 46 4.32 -18.55 4.10
N CYS A 47 3.98 -17.49 4.84
CA CYS A 47 2.70 -16.79 4.74
C CYS A 47 2.76 -15.59 3.79
N PHE A 48 3.77 -15.53 2.90
CA PHE A 48 3.87 -14.50 1.89
C PHE A 48 2.61 -14.47 1.03
N VAL A 49 2.07 -13.28 0.87
CA VAL A 49 1.04 -12.99 -0.11
C VAL A 49 1.60 -11.85 -0.92
N GLU A 50 1.95 -12.14 -2.17
CA GLU A 50 2.41 -11.12 -3.09
C GLU A 50 1.42 -9.95 -3.04
N ARG A 51 1.96 -8.76 -2.80
CA ARG A 51 1.25 -7.52 -2.89
C ARG A 51 0.86 -7.40 -4.34
N CYS A 52 -0.34 -7.84 -4.64
CA CYS A 52 -0.96 -7.59 -5.92
C CYS A 52 -1.14 -6.07 -6.04
N PHE A 53 -0.16 -5.43 -6.66
CA PHE A 53 -0.36 -4.18 -7.38
C PHE A 53 -1.18 -4.47 -8.66
N SER A 54 -2.24 -5.27 -8.54
CA SER A 54 -3.11 -5.60 -9.66
C SER A 54 -4.03 -4.41 -9.91
N GLY A 55 -3.49 -3.41 -10.61
CA GLY A 55 -4.18 -2.71 -11.70
C GLY A 55 -5.52 -2.03 -11.43
N THR A 56 -5.91 -1.80 -10.17
CA THR A 56 -7.09 -1.00 -9.84
C THR A 56 -6.79 -0.13 -8.63
N GLU A 57 -5.94 0.86 -8.84
CA GLU A 57 -5.72 1.94 -7.87
C GLU A 57 -6.97 2.82 -7.89
N PHE A 58 -7.97 2.37 -7.14
CA PHE A 58 -9.19 3.11 -6.87
C PHE A 58 -8.89 4.15 -5.79
N TYR A 59 -9.07 5.41 -6.13
CA TYR A 59 -8.98 6.53 -5.22
C TYR A 59 -10.38 7.05 -4.93
N TRP A 60 -10.72 7.25 -3.67
CA TRP A 60 -11.92 7.97 -3.29
C TRP A 60 -11.67 9.48 -3.40
N CYS A 61 -12.35 10.15 -4.32
CA CYS A 61 -12.34 11.61 -4.41
C CYS A 61 -13.40 12.20 -3.49
N LYS A 62 -12.98 12.97 -2.48
CA LYS A 62 -13.89 13.61 -1.51
C LYS A 62 -14.81 14.64 -2.15
N ASP A 63 -14.24 15.47 -3.02
CA ASP A 63 -14.93 16.63 -3.58
C ASP A 63 -15.97 16.19 -4.62
N CYS A 64 -15.68 15.12 -5.37
CA CYS A 64 -16.60 14.52 -6.33
C CYS A 64 -17.48 13.41 -5.74
N GLN A 65 -17.21 12.97 -4.50
CA GLN A 65 -17.86 11.84 -3.83
C GLN A 65 -17.95 10.58 -4.72
N THR A 66 -16.84 10.24 -5.37
CA THR A 66 -16.76 9.08 -6.27
C THR A 66 -15.41 8.39 -6.17
N THR A 67 -15.40 7.09 -6.44
CA THR A 67 -14.18 6.32 -6.66
C THR A 67 -13.68 6.55 -8.09
N VAL A 68 -12.38 6.80 -8.26
CA VAL A 68 -11.73 7.08 -9.54
C VAL A 68 -10.51 6.19 -9.72
N TYR A 69 -10.18 5.83 -10.96
CA TYR A 69 -8.95 5.12 -11.25
C TYR A 69 -7.75 6.07 -11.24
N TYR A 70 -6.55 5.53 -11.03
CA TYR A 70 -5.29 6.31 -11.14
C TYR A 70 -5.20 7.13 -12.42
N GLU A 71 -5.60 6.52 -13.55
CA GLU A 71 -5.55 7.16 -14.87
C GLU A 71 -6.42 8.43 -14.94
N ASP A 72 -7.51 8.46 -14.17
CA ASP A 72 -8.49 9.55 -14.10
C ASP A 72 -8.08 10.65 -13.10
N LEU A 73 -7.06 10.46 -12.26
CA LEU A 73 -6.63 11.46 -11.26
C LEU A 73 -6.24 12.80 -11.89
N LYS A 74 -5.76 12.79 -13.15
CA LYS A 74 -5.44 14.02 -13.88
C LYS A 74 -6.66 14.92 -14.08
N MET A 75 -7.87 14.34 -14.15
CA MET A 75 -9.13 15.07 -14.26
C MET A 75 -9.62 15.61 -12.91
N HIS A 76 -9.03 15.15 -11.80
CA HIS A 76 -9.33 15.56 -10.42
C HIS A 76 -8.19 16.40 -9.81
N LYS A 77 -7.47 17.17 -10.64
CA LYS A 77 -6.38 18.06 -10.22
C LYS A 77 -6.92 19.10 -9.22
N GLY A 78 -6.34 19.14 -8.03
CA GLY A 78 -6.77 20.02 -6.93
C GLY A 78 -7.90 19.47 -6.05
N HIS A 79 -8.39 18.25 -6.30
CA HIS A 79 -9.34 17.59 -5.40
C HIS A 79 -8.61 16.78 -4.31
N LYS A 80 -9.29 16.59 -3.18
CA LYS A 80 -8.87 15.68 -2.11
C LYS A 80 -9.17 14.26 -2.53
N VAL A 81 -8.12 13.45 -2.68
CA VAL A 81 -8.22 12.04 -3.06
C VAL A 81 -7.58 11.17 -1.99
N PHE A 82 -8.22 10.04 -1.72
CA PHE A 82 -7.80 9.07 -0.72
C PHE A 82 -7.61 7.72 -1.38
N ILE A 83 -6.57 6.99 -1.01
CA ILE A 83 -6.41 5.62 -1.50
C ILE A 83 -7.45 4.77 -0.78
N GLU A 84 -8.35 4.13 -1.54
CA GLU A 84 -9.25 3.14 -0.96
C GLU A 84 -8.47 1.83 -0.78
N THR A 85 -7.54 1.83 0.17
CA THR A 85 -6.95 0.58 0.65
C THR A 85 -8.05 -0.15 1.41
N SER A 86 -8.72 -1.09 0.76
CA SER A 86 -9.79 -1.94 1.30
C SER A 86 -9.36 -2.84 2.49
N THR A 87 -8.24 -2.54 3.14
CA THR A 87 -7.66 -3.29 4.27
C THR A 87 -7.08 -2.43 5.39
N LEU A 88 -7.06 -1.09 5.30
CA LEU A 88 -6.65 -0.25 6.43
C LEU A 88 -7.85 0.16 7.28
N PRO A 89 -7.77 0.11 8.62
CA PRO A 89 -8.74 0.78 9.46
C PRO A 89 -8.81 2.25 9.06
N ILE A 90 -10.03 2.81 9.02
CA ILE A 90 -10.38 4.15 8.50
C ILE A 90 -9.51 5.29 9.08
N GLU A 91 -8.82 5.03 10.19
CA GLU A 91 -7.95 5.94 10.92
C GLU A 91 -6.57 6.15 10.26
N ASP A 92 -6.15 5.26 9.34
CA ASP A 92 -4.84 5.31 8.66
C ASP A 92 -4.94 5.74 7.17
N ILE A 93 -6.06 6.35 6.76
CA ILE A 93 -6.23 6.85 5.39
C ILE A 93 -5.31 8.06 5.18
N VAL A 94 -4.25 7.89 4.38
CA VAL A 94 -3.32 8.97 4.05
C VAL A 94 -3.99 9.95 3.06
N GLU A 95 -4.10 11.23 3.47
CA GLU A 95 -4.61 12.32 2.62
C GLU A 95 -3.55 12.73 1.59
N TYR A 96 -3.85 12.57 0.31
CA TYR A 96 -3.01 13.08 -0.77
C TYR A 96 -3.73 14.22 -1.49
N THR A 97 -3.02 15.33 -1.67
CA THR A 97 -3.45 16.42 -2.56
C THR A 97 -2.67 16.29 -3.87
N PHE A 98 -3.37 16.00 -4.97
CA PHE A 98 -2.73 15.83 -6.26
C PHE A 98 -2.40 17.20 -6.88
N ALA A 99 -1.12 17.57 -6.87
CA ALA A 99 -0.60 18.70 -7.62
C ALA A 99 -0.10 18.19 -8.98
N GLY A 100 -0.87 18.41 -10.05
CA GLY A 100 -0.33 18.23 -11.39
C GLY A 100 0.59 19.41 -11.74
N ASP A 101 1.69 19.15 -12.43
CA ASP A 101 2.32 20.19 -13.27
C ASP A 101 1.38 20.52 -14.45
#